data_AF-Q5KHR5-F1
#
_entry.id   AF-Q5KHR5-F1
#
_cell.length_a   1.000
_cell.length_b   1.000
_cell.length_c   1.000
_cell.angle_alpha   90.00
_cell.angle_beta   90.00
_cell.angle_gamma   90.00
#
_symmetry.space_group_name_H-M   'P 1'
#
loop_
_entity.id
_entity.type
_entity.pdbx_description
1 polymer ?
#
loop_
_entity_poly.entity_id
_entity_poly.type
_entity_poly.pdbx_seq_one_letter_code
_entity_poly.pdbx_strand_id
1 'polypeptide(L)'
;MFRRAALLLRRHTVIHPQRHLSTSLSRPRAPIPIPNTPSAPPLPLPDAYPLELPRAISPTRALLLLSTPSPPTDWPSHLEMHSPLLAATSAKLKARGVGVNVVYDPAAPYGSFGFQTEKKGEEKFMGRLFWPDGRKMEWDVFNLETLNSDQLEKAINYTPVLSHSSGLPQLLPASITSKKEILVCTHGSRDCRCADRGGPLVLALRKEVNRRGLQSQVKIGEVAHVGGHKYAANAILLPTMDMLSNLSTEHAPCIIDHLFALAPSVPSASVMPVAERGTKPDDSTHAKGGMWTHWRGRYGLTGEQQALLWDSVDPSRQPHIASTSHETAAKKEQEIVTLRFKTYEGEEKVVQARIGENLLQVGKKNDLPSLEGVCDGNLECATCHLYLSSSPAPPVSEPSEAEDDMLGYAVGYKEGESRLGCQIEVTRELAKWCDEGGIIRLPRF
;
A
#
# COMPACT_ATOMS: atom_id res chain seq x y z
N MET A 1 -26.65 65.84 32.13
CA MET A 1 -27.42 66.17 30.89
C MET A 1 -26.45 66.00 29.72
N PHE A 2 -26.50 64.89 28.98
CA PHE A 2 -27.15 64.74 27.65
C PHE A 2 -26.58 65.76 26.62
N ARG A 3 -25.97 65.41 25.48
CA ARG A 3 -26.35 64.43 24.45
C ARG A 3 -25.19 64.07 23.49
N ARG A 4 -25.35 62.89 22.88
CA ARG A 4 -24.67 62.30 21.71
C ARG A 4 -24.75 63.17 20.44
N ALA A 5 -23.77 62.98 19.54
CA ALA A 5 -24.03 62.74 18.11
C ALA A 5 -22.83 62.02 17.46
N ALA A 6 -23.13 60.98 16.68
CA ALA A 6 -22.21 60.14 15.93
C ALA A 6 -22.21 60.56 14.45
N LEU A 7 -21.06 60.43 13.77
CA LEU A 7 -20.83 59.71 12.50
C LEU A 7 -19.50 60.18 11.89
N LEU A 8 -18.66 59.24 11.45
CA LEU A 8 -18.19 59.14 10.04
C LEU A 8 -17.16 58.02 9.88
N LEU A 9 -17.37 57.24 8.83
CA LEU A 9 -16.61 56.06 8.44
C LEU A 9 -15.14 56.37 8.15
N ARG A 10 -14.24 55.47 8.53
CA ARG A 10 -12.91 55.34 7.91
C ARG A 10 -12.72 53.91 7.39
N ARG A 11 -12.70 53.79 6.06
CA ARG A 11 -12.05 52.69 5.33
C ARG A 11 -10.54 52.88 5.47
N HIS A 12 -9.84 51.91 6.06
CA HIS A 12 -8.38 51.83 5.98
C HIS A 12 -8.00 50.71 5.02
N THR A 13 -7.49 51.12 3.86
CA THR A 13 -6.72 50.30 2.92
C THR A 13 -5.46 49.77 3.61
N VAL A 14 -5.32 48.44 3.68
CA VAL A 14 -4.08 47.76 4.07
C VAL A 14 -3.25 47.52 2.83
N ILE A 15 -2.03 48.07 2.84
CA ILE A 15 -1.02 47.99 1.79
C ILE A 15 -0.29 46.64 1.93
N HIS A 16 -0.28 45.83 0.87
CA HIS A 16 0.55 44.62 0.76
C HIS A 16 2.02 45.02 0.47
N PRO A 17 3.02 44.50 1.21
CA PRO A 17 4.42 44.65 0.82
C PRO A 17 4.77 43.59 -0.24
N GLN A 18 5.18 44.06 -1.42
CA GLN A 18 5.78 43.24 -2.48
C GLN A 18 7.10 42.64 -2.01
N ARG A 19 7.22 41.31 -1.99
CA ARG A 19 8.50 40.61 -1.86
C ARG A 19 9.16 40.53 -3.24
N HIS A 20 10.30 41.20 -3.38
CA HIS A 20 11.22 41.01 -4.50
C HIS A 20 11.79 39.59 -4.48
N LEU A 21 11.55 38.84 -5.56
CA LEU A 21 12.23 37.57 -5.85
C LEU A 21 13.65 37.88 -6.34
N SER A 22 14.65 37.55 -5.51
CA SER A 22 16.05 37.53 -5.90
C SER A 22 16.33 36.26 -6.71
N THR A 23 16.65 36.42 -7.99
CA THR A 23 17.10 35.35 -8.88
C THR A 23 18.58 35.06 -8.61
N SER A 24 18.84 34.18 -7.66
CA SER A 24 20.14 33.52 -7.50
C SER A 24 20.10 32.20 -8.25
N LEU A 25 20.85 32.10 -9.36
CA LEU A 25 21.06 30.86 -10.10
C LEU A 25 21.88 29.90 -9.22
N SER A 26 21.19 28.99 -8.53
CA SER A 26 21.80 27.89 -7.80
C SER A 26 22.48 26.91 -8.78
N ARG A 27 23.80 26.75 -8.61
CA ARG A 27 24.63 25.75 -9.30
C ARG A 27 23.97 24.36 -9.26
N PRO A 28 24.03 23.56 -10.36
CA PRO A 28 23.58 22.17 -10.32
C PRO A 28 24.42 21.38 -9.30
N ARG A 29 23.73 20.69 -8.38
CA ARG A 29 24.33 19.77 -7.41
C ARG A 29 24.90 18.58 -8.18
N ALA A 30 26.19 18.28 -8.00
CA ALA A 30 26.78 17.06 -8.54
C ALA A 30 26.07 15.83 -7.94
N PRO A 31 25.77 14.79 -8.74
CA PRO A 31 25.16 13.56 -8.24
C PRO A 31 26.05 12.88 -7.20
N ILE A 32 25.43 12.42 -6.12
CA ILE A 32 26.09 11.67 -5.04
C ILE A 32 26.43 10.27 -5.61
N PRO A 33 27.69 9.79 -5.49
CA PRO A 33 28.05 8.45 -5.94
C PRO A 33 27.27 7.38 -5.16
N ILE A 34 26.59 6.49 -5.88
CA ILE A 34 25.93 5.31 -5.30
C ILE A 34 27.03 4.30 -4.93
N PRO A 35 27.11 3.81 -3.69
CA PRO A 35 28.09 2.78 -3.32
C PRO A 35 27.83 1.48 -4.11
N ASN A 36 28.86 1.01 -4.83
CA ASN A 36 28.87 -0.30 -5.46
C ASN A 36 28.84 -1.39 -4.38
N THR A 37 27.64 -1.87 -4.06
CA THR A 37 27.43 -3.04 -3.21
C THR A 37 27.13 -4.21 -4.13
N PRO A 38 27.79 -5.38 -4.02
CA PRO A 38 27.49 -6.53 -4.86
C PRO A 38 26.03 -6.96 -4.64
N SER A 39 25.26 -6.92 -5.72
CA SER A 39 23.85 -7.28 -5.76
C SER A 39 23.67 -8.74 -5.32
N ALA A 40 22.91 -8.98 -4.26
CA ALA A 40 22.41 -10.32 -3.96
C ALA A 40 21.57 -10.80 -5.16
N PRO A 41 21.56 -12.12 -5.47
CA PRO A 41 20.76 -12.64 -6.55
C PRO A 41 19.27 -12.29 -6.33
N PRO A 42 18.55 -11.83 -7.36
CA PRO A 42 17.14 -11.51 -7.24
C PRO A 42 16.37 -12.76 -6.82
N LEU A 43 15.52 -12.60 -5.79
CA LEU A 43 14.56 -13.64 -5.42
C LEU A 43 13.66 -13.93 -6.63
N PRO A 44 13.25 -15.20 -6.85
CA PRO A 44 12.32 -15.53 -7.91
C PRO A 44 11.04 -14.71 -7.75
N LEU A 45 10.61 -14.05 -8.83
CA LEU A 45 9.35 -13.32 -8.89
C LEU A 45 8.21 -14.31 -8.62
N PRO A 46 7.22 -13.97 -7.76
CA PRO A 46 6.04 -14.79 -7.59
C PRO A 46 5.25 -14.84 -8.91
N ASP A 47 4.67 -16.00 -9.22
CA ASP A 47 3.78 -16.22 -10.37
C ASP A 47 2.65 -15.17 -10.42
N ALA A 48 2.02 -15.01 -11.60
CA ALA A 48 0.91 -14.09 -11.86
C ALA A 48 -0.06 -14.04 -10.66
N TYR A 49 -0.35 -12.83 -10.19
CA TYR A 49 -1.09 -12.65 -8.95
C TYR A 49 -2.50 -13.26 -9.11
N PRO A 50 -2.84 -14.34 -8.39
CA PRO A 50 -3.99 -15.17 -8.72
C PRO A 50 -5.35 -14.55 -8.34
N LEU A 51 -5.36 -13.30 -7.85
CA LEU A 51 -6.55 -12.57 -7.44
C LEU A 51 -6.69 -11.27 -8.25
N GLU A 52 -7.72 -11.17 -9.08
CA GLU A 52 -8.11 -9.90 -9.70
C GLU A 52 -8.85 -8.98 -8.70
N LEU A 53 -8.22 -8.65 -7.59
CA LEU A 53 -8.75 -7.66 -6.65
C LEU A 53 -8.27 -6.26 -7.06
N PRO A 54 -9.17 -5.28 -7.28
CA PRO A 54 -8.76 -3.91 -7.56
C PRO A 54 -7.91 -3.35 -6.42
N ARG A 55 -6.63 -3.05 -6.71
CA ARG A 55 -5.63 -2.54 -5.76
C ARG A 55 -5.29 -3.53 -4.64
N ALA A 56 -5.11 -4.80 -4.99
CA ALA A 56 -4.62 -5.80 -4.06
C ALA A 56 -3.19 -5.47 -3.56
N ILE A 57 -2.88 -5.79 -2.31
CA ILE A 57 -1.53 -5.58 -1.79
C ILE A 57 -0.57 -6.59 -2.42
N SER A 58 0.66 -6.14 -2.70
CA SER A 58 1.72 -7.03 -3.14
C SER A 58 2.04 -8.07 -2.05
N PRO A 59 2.43 -9.30 -2.44
CA PRO A 59 2.83 -10.33 -1.49
C PRO A 59 3.97 -9.84 -0.59
N THR A 60 3.79 -9.99 0.71
CA THR A 60 4.84 -9.77 1.71
C THR A 60 4.99 -11.00 2.59
N ARG A 61 6.07 -11.10 3.35
CA ARG A 61 6.36 -12.18 4.30
C ARG A 61 6.06 -11.79 5.74
N ALA A 62 6.12 -10.49 6.04
CA ALA A 62 5.93 -9.93 7.36
C ALA A 62 5.61 -8.42 7.25
N LEU A 63 5.23 -7.81 8.36
CA LEU A 63 4.99 -6.37 8.49
C LEU A 63 5.73 -5.81 9.70
N LEU A 64 6.67 -4.89 9.49
CA LEU A 64 7.32 -4.10 10.53
C LEU A 64 6.57 -2.77 10.71
N LEU A 65 6.18 -2.48 11.94
CA LEU A 65 5.62 -1.20 12.35
C LEU A 65 6.60 -0.48 13.27
N LEU A 66 6.95 0.75 12.93
CA LEU A 66 7.77 1.64 13.76
C LEU A 66 6.89 2.69 14.43
N SER A 67 6.94 2.80 15.75
CA SER A 67 6.10 3.74 16.51
C SER A 67 6.77 5.10 16.69
N THR A 68 5.98 6.16 16.59
CA THR A 68 6.41 7.56 16.80
C THR A 68 5.40 8.32 17.68
N PRO A 69 5.85 9.18 18.62
CA PRO A 69 4.98 10.09 19.35
C PRO A 69 4.54 11.32 18.55
N SER A 70 5.07 11.52 17.33
CA SER A 70 4.68 12.64 16.47
C SER A 70 3.32 12.33 15.84
N PRO A 71 2.30 13.18 16.01
CA PRO A 71 0.98 12.93 15.44
C PRO A 71 1.00 13.00 13.91
N PRO A 72 0.04 12.35 13.21
CA PRO A 72 -0.02 12.32 11.75
C PRO A 72 -0.09 13.69 11.06
N THR A 73 -0.58 14.71 11.77
CA THR A 73 -0.62 16.11 11.30
C THR A 73 0.77 16.70 11.06
N ASP A 74 1.78 16.16 11.74
CA ASP A 74 3.15 16.68 11.73
C ASP A 74 4.05 15.85 10.80
N TRP A 75 3.51 14.80 10.18
CA TRP A 75 4.26 13.92 9.31
C TRP A 75 4.56 14.58 7.96
N PRO A 76 5.82 14.59 7.49
CA PRO A 76 6.14 15.01 6.13
C PRO A 76 5.51 14.06 5.10
N SER A 77 5.34 14.51 3.87
CA SER A 77 4.71 13.72 2.78
C SER A 77 5.48 12.44 2.43
N HIS A 78 6.80 12.42 2.62
CA HIS A 78 7.65 11.24 2.44
C HIS A 78 8.50 11.04 3.68
N LEU A 79 8.04 10.19 4.61
CA LEU A 79 8.70 9.98 5.91
C LEU A 79 10.17 9.55 5.74
N GLU A 80 10.46 8.72 4.75
CA GLU A 80 11.79 8.19 4.45
C GLU A 80 12.80 9.28 4.10
N MET A 81 12.36 10.37 3.46
CA MET A 81 13.26 11.50 3.14
C MET A 81 13.69 12.29 4.38
N HIS A 82 12.99 12.12 5.50
CA HIS A 82 13.20 12.85 6.75
C HIS A 82 13.68 11.94 7.90
N SER A 83 13.94 10.67 7.61
CA SER A 83 14.36 9.65 8.57
C SER A 83 15.39 8.71 7.91
N PRO A 84 16.70 8.93 8.13
CA PRO A 84 17.75 8.05 7.62
C PRO A 84 17.55 6.58 8.04
N LEU A 85 17.11 6.33 9.27
CA LEU A 85 16.83 4.98 9.75
C LEU A 85 15.63 4.37 9.04
N LEU A 86 14.52 5.09 8.85
CA LEU A 86 13.36 4.56 8.13
C LEU A 86 13.70 4.29 6.66
N ALA A 87 14.49 5.16 6.02
CA ALA A 87 14.98 4.95 4.66
C ALA A 87 15.83 3.67 4.56
N ALA A 88 16.83 3.52 5.43
CA ALA A 88 17.69 2.34 5.46
C ALA A 88 16.88 1.06 5.77
N THR A 89 15.93 1.15 6.70
CA THR A 89 15.05 0.05 7.09
C THR A 89 14.18 -0.37 5.93
N SER A 90 13.51 0.58 5.27
CA SER A 90 12.66 0.32 4.11
C SER A 90 13.44 -0.30 2.96
N ALA A 91 14.61 0.25 2.62
CA ALA A 91 15.46 -0.29 1.57
C ALA A 91 15.89 -1.74 1.86
N LYS A 92 16.34 -2.03 3.08
CA LYS A 92 16.78 -3.37 3.48
C LYS A 92 15.64 -4.39 3.53
N LEU A 93 14.50 -4.00 4.07
CA LEU A 93 13.40 -4.92 4.37
C LEU A 93 12.45 -5.14 3.19
N LYS A 94 12.11 -4.09 2.42
CA LYS A 94 11.25 -4.24 1.24
C LYS A 94 11.89 -5.13 0.18
N ALA A 95 13.20 -5.04 -0.03
CA ALA A 95 13.96 -5.94 -0.90
C ALA A 95 13.87 -7.42 -0.51
N ARG A 96 13.44 -7.71 0.72
CA ARG A 96 13.27 -9.07 1.27
C ARG A 96 11.79 -9.41 1.49
N GLY A 97 10.89 -8.64 0.89
CA GLY A 97 9.45 -8.85 0.97
C GLY A 97 8.88 -8.56 2.35
N VAL A 98 9.51 -7.74 3.19
CA VAL A 98 8.96 -7.31 4.48
C VAL A 98 8.38 -5.91 4.33
N GLY A 99 7.08 -5.76 4.61
CA GLY A 99 6.41 -4.46 4.62
C GLY A 99 6.93 -3.62 5.78
N VAL A 100 7.08 -2.31 5.57
CA VAL A 100 7.50 -1.36 6.61
C VAL A 100 6.50 -0.22 6.63
N ASN A 101 5.99 0.12 7.82
CA ASN A 101 5.11 1.26 8.01
C ASN A 101 5.36 1.92 9.37
N VAL A 102 4.81 3.10 9.56
CA VAL A 102 4.96 3.93 10.76
C VAL A 102 3.60 4.11 11.42
N VAL A 103 3.54 4.00 12.74
CA VAL A 103 2.31 4.18 13.52
C VAL A 103 2.46 5.30 14.55
N TYR A 104 1.40 6.09 14.71
CA TYR A 104 1.32 7.05 15.79
C TYR A 104 1.07 6.33 17.11
N ASP A 105 1.99 6.49 18.06
CA ASP A 105 1.82 6.06 19.44
C ASP A 105 2.27 7.19 20.38
N PRO A 106 1.33 7.92 21.02
CA PRO A 106 1.68 9.02 21.92
C PRO A 106 2.49 8.59 23.14
N ALA A 107 2.51 7.28 23.47
CA ALA A 107 3.32 6.75 24.56
C ALA A 107 4.74 6.37 24.13
N ALA A 108 5.07 6.43 22.83
CA ALA A 108 6.40 6.09 22.35
C ALA A 108 7.44 7.11 22.85
N PRO A 109 8.54 6.65 23.46
CA PRO A 109 9.54 7.54 24.05
C PRO A 109 10.45 8.23 23.02
N TYR A 110 10.49 7.72 21.78
CA TYR A 110 11.34 8.20 20.68
C TYR A 110 10.63 8.08 19.33
N GLY A 111 11.18 8.71 18.30
CA GLY A 111 10.69 8.66 16.92
C GLY A 111 10.23 10.03 16.45
N SER A 112 11.13 10.84 15.90
CA SER A 112 10.80 12.16 15.34
C SER A 112 11.22 12.23 13.87
N PHE A 113 10.49 13.01 13.08
CA PHE A 113 10.82 13.26 11.68
C PHE A 113 11.44 14.65 11.54
N GLY A 114 12.63 14.74 10.94
CA GLY A 114 13.27 16.02 10.61
C GLY A 114 14.51 16.42 11.44
N PHE A 115 15.13 17.54 11.02
CA PHE A 115 16.44 18.05 11.46
C PHE A 115 16.55 18.54 12.91
N GLN A 116 15.56 18.29 13.77
CA GLN A 116 15.69 18.53 15.22
C GLN A 116 16.52 17.46 15.95
N THR A 117 17.44 16.80 15.25
CA THR A 117 18.58 16.12 15.87
C THR A 117 19.71 17.14 16.11
N GLU A 118 19.41 18.26 16.78
CA GLU A 118 20.47 19.14 17.34
C GLU A 118 21.28 18.44 18.43
N LYS A 119 20.88 17.23 18.84
CA LYS A 119 21.76 16.29 19.53
C LYS A 119 22.17 15.20 18.56
N LYS A 120 23.48 14.94 18.52
CA LYS A 120 24.19 13.76 17.98
C LYS A 120 23.66 12.42 18.57
N GLY A 121 22.35 12.22 18.57
CA GLY A 121 21.70 10.99 18.99
C GLY A 121 21.39 10.15 17.77
N GLU A 122 21.72 8.86 17.84
CA GLU A 122 21.26 7.88 16.87
C GLU A 122 19.73 7.86 16.86
N GLU A 123 19.14 7.87 15.66
CA GLU A 123 17.69 7.78 15.47
C GLU A 123 17.16 6.46 16.02
N LYS A 124 16.01 6.52 16.70
CA LYS A 124 15.42 5.39 17.43
C LYS A 124 13.90 5.39 17.28
N PHE A 125 13.33 4.21 17.15
CA PHE A 125 11.89 3.96 17.21
C PHE A 125 11.62 2.78 18.14
N MET A 126 10.36 2.58 18.55
CA MET A 126 9.93 1.24 18.96
C MET A 126 9.56 0.44 17.71
N GLY A 127 9.96 -0.82 17.64
CA GLY A 127 9.68 -1.68 16.50
C GLY A 127 8.76 -2.84 16.87
N ARG A 128 7.81 -3.19 16.01
CA ARG A 128 6.98 -4.39 16.13
C ARG A 128 6.89 -5.10 14.79
N LEU A 129 7.40 -6.33 14.72
CA LEU A 129 7.36 -7.17 13.53
C LEU A 129 6.29 -8.25 13.69
N PHE A 130 5.43 -8.39 12.69
CA PHE A 130 4.29 -9.30 12.67
C PHE A 130 4.41 -10.32 11.53
N TRP A 131 3.94 -11.54 11.78
CA TRP A 131 3.86 -12.64 10.81
C TRP A 131 2.43 -13.18 10.71
N PRO A 132 2.07 -13.84 9.58
CA PRO A 132 0.69 -14.22 9.30
C PRO A 132 0.18 -15.41 10.15
N ASP A 133 1.05 -16.06 10.93
CA ASP A 133 0.67 -17.00 12.00
C ASP A 133 0.27 -16.31 13.31
N GLY A 134 0.29 -14.97 13.34
CA GLY A 134 0.00 -14.16 14.51
C GLY A 134 1.17 -14.04 15.49
N ARG A 135 2.37 -14.52 15.12
CA ARG A 135 3.58 -14.25 15.89
C ARG A 135 3.90 -12.75 15.84
N LYS A 136 4.48 -12.24 16.94
CA LYS A 136 5.06 -10.89 16.99
C LYS A 136 6.44 -10.89 17.66
N MET A 137 7.27 -9.93 17.26
CA MET A 137 8.55 -9.60 17.90
C MET A 137 8.61 -8.10 18.10
N GLU A 138 9.09 -7.67 19.27
CA GLU A 138 9.07 -6.27 19.68
C GLU A 138 10.48 -5.83 20.06
N TRP A 139 10.80 -4.57 19.75
CA TRP A 139 12.02 -3.88 20.15
C TRP A 139 11.62 -2.58 20.83
N ASP A 140 12.03 -2.41 22.09
CA ASP A 140 11.89 -1.14 22.80
C ASP A 140 12.75 -0.05 22.16
N VAL A 141 13.89 -0.45 21.57
CA VAL A 141 14.78 0.41 20.81
C VAL A 141 15.11 -0.28 19.49
N PHE A 142 14.65 0.31 18.39
CA PHE A 142 14.99 -0.04 17.02
C PHE A 142 15.83 1.09 16.42
N ASN A 143 17.09 0.81 16.12
CA ASN A 143 18.09 1.72 15.58
C ASN A 143 18.94 1.06 14.47
N LEU A 144 20.03 1.67 14.02
CA LEU A 144 20.89 1.09 12.98
C LEU A 144 21.60 -0.18 13.46
N GLU A 145 21.94 -0.27 14.74
CA GLU A 145 22.51 -1.49 15.32
C GLU A 145 21.50 -2.65 15.27
N THR A 146 20.24 -2.37 15.62
CA THR A 146 19.15 -3.36 15.56
C THR A 146 18.87 -3.78 14.13
N LEU A 147 18.86 -2.82 13.19
CA LEU A 147 18.69 -3.06 11.76
C LEU A 147 19.76 -4.02 11.21
N ASN A 148 20.97 -4.00 11.77
CA ASN A 148 22.10 -4.84 11.37
C ASN A 148 22.34 -6.04 12.28
N SER A 149 21.44 -6.30 13.24
CA SER A 149 21.59 -7.38 14.19
C SER A 149 21.26 -8.76 13.60
N ASP A 150 21.96 -9.79 14.07
CA ASP A 150 21.63 -11.20 13.78
C ASP A 150 20.21 -11.57 14.23
N GLN A 151 19.69 -10.87 15.24
CA GLN A 151 18.33 -11.09 15.74
C GLN A 151 17.30 -10.69 14.69
N LEU A 152 17.42 -9.50 14.11
CA LEU A 152 16.52 -9.06 13.04
C LEU A 152 16.67 -9.95 11.80
N GLU A 153 17.90 -10.33 11.45
CA GLU A 153 18.18 -11.25 10.33
C GLU A 153 17.48 -12.60 10.48
N LYS A 154 17.53 -13.20 11.67
CA LYS A 154 16.80 -14.44 11.98
C LYS A 154 15.28 -14.22 11.93
N ALA A 155 14.81 -13.08 12.41
CA ALA A 155 13.38 -12.77 12.43
C ALA A 155 12.81 -12.65 11.01
N ILE A 156 13.43 -11.88 10.13
CA ILE A 156 12.90 -11.65 8.77
C ILE A 156 13.02 -12.87 7.84
N ASN A 157 13.89 -13.83 8.20
CA ASN A 157 13.99 -15.13 7.53
C ASN A 157 12.99 -16.17 8.04
N TYR A 158 12.24 -15.86 9.12
CA TYR A 158 11.23 -16.76 9.63
C TYR A 158 10.19 -17.09 8.56
N THR A 159 9.76 -18.36 8.53
CA THR A 159 8.68 -18.85 7.68
C THR A 159 7.69 -19.60 8.56
N PRO A 160 6.42 -19.18 8.58
CA PRO A 160 5.38 -19.88 9.32
C PRO A 160 5.18 -21.33 8.88
N VAL A 161 4.77 -22.18 9.81
CA VAL A 161 4.32 -23.53 9.48
C VAL A 161 2.96 -23.42 8.79
N LEU A 162 2.80 -24.10 7.65
CA LEU A 162 1.55 -24.11 6.91
C LEU A 162 0.65 -25.25 7.41
N SER A 163 -0.65 -24.98 7.48
CA SER A 163 -1.67 -25.99 7.76
C SER A 163 -1.82 -26.94 6.57
N HIS A 164 -1.63 -28.24 6.81
CA HIS A 164 -1.75 -29.27 5.77
C HIS A 164 -3.12 -29.29 5.06
N SER A 165 -4.19 -28.85 5.71
CA SER A 165 -5.54 -28.88 5.15
C SER A 165 -5.91 -27.66 4.33
N SER A 166 -5.25 -26.52 4.54
CA SER A 166 -5.64 -25.23 3.92
C SER A 166 -4.52 -24.55 3.13
N GLY A 167 -3.25 -24.97 3.32
CA GLY A 167 -2.10 -24.27 2.74
C GLY A 167 -1.82 -22.89 3.34
N LEU A 168 -2.62 -22.46 4.33
CA LEU A 168 -2.48 -21.18 5.04
C LEU A 168 -1.60 -21.32 6.28
N PRO A 169 -0.93 -20.24 6.73
CA PRO A 169 -0.19 -20.22 7.98
C PRO A 169 -1.03 -20.68 9.17
N GLN A 170 -0.47 -21.59 9.98
CA GLN A 170 -1.13 -22.10 11.18
C GLN A 170 -1.10 -21.02 12.28
N LEU A 171 -2.26 -20.48 12.65
CA LEU A 171 -2.37 -19.44 13.68
C LEU A 171 -1.95 -19.96 15.07
N LEU A 172 -1.11 -19.18 15.75
CA LEU A 172 -0.68 -19.45 17.12
C LEU A 172 -1.80 -19.13 18.13
N PRO A 173 -2.06 -19.98 19.14
CA PRO A 173 -3.11 -19.72 20.13
C PRO A 173 -2.95 -18.39 20.88
N ALA A 174 -1.71 -17.97 21.13
CA ALA A 174 -1.38 -16.72 21.82
C ALA A 174 -1.79 -15.45 21.02
N SER A 175 -1.92 -15.55 19.69
CA SER A 175 -2.43 -14.45 18.85
C SER A 175 -3.90 -14.17 19.16
N ILE A 176 -4.66 -15.20 19.53
CA ILE A 176 -6.11 -15.14 19.67
C ILE A 176 -6.54 -14.28 20.87
N THR A 177 -5.77 -14.34 21.96
CA THR A 177 -6.02 -13.62 23.21
C THR A 177 -5.36 -12.24 23.26
N SER A 178 -4.56 -11.91 22.24
CA SER A 178 -3.89 -10.62 22.16
C SER A 178 -4.89 -9.47 21.96
N LYS A 179 -4.53 -8.29 22.48
CA LYS A 179 -5.28 -7.07 22.22
C LYS A 179 -5.24 -6.78 20.72
N LYS A 180 -6.41 -6.58 20.11
CA LYS A 180 -6.56 -6.35 18.68
C LYS A 180 -6.33 -4.88 18.36
N GLU A 181 -5.84 -4.57 17.17
CA GLU A 181 -5.61 -3.18 16.73
C GLU A 181 -6.26 -2.92 15.37
N ILE A 182 -6.87 -1.74 15.22
CA ILE A 182 -7.32 -1.22 13.94
C ILE A 182 -6.49 0.03 13.67
N LEU A 183 -5.64 -0.03 12.65
CA LEU A 183 -4.73 1.04 12.26
C LEU A 183 -5.28 1.72 11.01
N VAL A 184 -5.79 2.94 11.15
CA VAL A 184 -6.39 3.70 10.04
C VAL A 184 -5.38 4.69 9.49
N CYS A 185 -5.25 4.75 8.16
CA CYS A 185 -4.40 5.74 7.52
C CYS A 185 -4.97 7.14 7.73
N THR A 186 -4.20 8.05 8.33
CA THR A 186 -4.59 9.46 8.55
C THR A 186 -3.55 10.46 8.04
N HIS A 187 -2.62 10.01 7.19
CA HIS A 187 -1.46 10.79 6.72
C HIS A 187 -1.82 11.87 5.69
N GLY A 188 -2.26 13.04 6.18
CA GLY A 188 -2.76 14.14 5.35
C GLY A 188 -1.73 14.81 4.42
N SER A 189 -0.46 14.83 4.78
CA SER A 189 0.59 15.46 3.95
C SER A 189 0.97 14.62 2.73
N ARG A 190 0.84 13.29 2.82
CA ARG A 190 1.06 12.37 1.69
C ARG A 190 -0.16 12.34 0.79
N ASP A 191 -1.33 12.23 1.39
CA ASP A 191 -2.61 12.31 0.71
C ASP A 191 -3.62 13.00 1.63
N CYS A 192 -4.07 14.19 1.25
CA CYS A 192 -5.04 14.97 2.02
C CYS A 192 -6.33 14.19 2.32
N ARG A 193 -6.72 13.25 1.45
CA ARG A 193 -7.92 12.44 1.63
C ARG A 193 -7.77 11.40 2.72
N CYS A 194 -6.55 10.94 3.00
CA CYS A 194 -6.27 10.08 4.16
C CYS A 194 -6.64 10.80 5.45
N ALA A 195 -6.29 12.09 5.61
CA ALA A 195 -6.73 12.86 6.77
C ALA A 195 -8.26 13.11 6.75
N ASP A 196 -8.82 13.50 5.60
CA ASP A 196 -10.25 13.85 5.49
C ASP A 196 -11.21 12.67 5.67
N ARG A 197 -10.80 11.46 5.30
CA ARG A 197 -11.63 10.24 5.41
C ARG A 197 -11.21 9.37 6.58
N GLY A 198 -9.90 9.21 6.79
CA GLY A 198 -9.35 8.39 7.87
C GLY A 198 -9.62 8.97 9.25
N GLY A 199 -9.45 10.28 9.44
CA GLY A 199 -9.71 10.95 10.72
C GLY A 199 -11.14 10.72 11.22
N PRO A 200 -12.18 11.00 10.40
CA PRO A 200 -13.56 10.67 10.75
C PRO A 200 -13.80 9.18 11.02
N LEU A 201 -13.17 8.27 10.26
CA LEU A 201 -13.29 6.83 10.51
C LEU A 201 -12.69 6.44 11.87
N VAL A 202 -11.54 6.99 12.25
CA VAL A 202 -10.93 6.79 13.59
C VAL A 202 -11.90 7.20 14.69
N LEU A 203 -12.56 8.36 14.54
CA LEU A 203 -13.55 8.83 15.50
C LEU A 203 -14.77 7.90 15.57
N ALA A 204 -15.27 7.44 14.42
CA ALA A 204 -16.39 6.50 14.33
C ALA A 204 -16.05 5.16 15.01
N LEU A 205 -14.85 4.62 14.76
CA LEU A 205 -14.36 3.39 15.38
C LEU A 205 -14.20 3.54 16.90
N ARG A 206 -13.60 4.64 17.38
CA ARG A 206 -13.47 4.90 18.83
C ARG A 206 -14.85 4.99 19.49
N LYS A 207 -15.81 5.66 18.85
CA LYS A 207 -17.20 5.76 19.33
C LYS A 207 -17.85 4.37 19.39
N GLU A 208 -17.67 3.56 18.36
CA GLU A 208 -18.25 2.22 18.29
C GLU A 208 -17.63 1.24 19.29
N VAL A 209 -16.30 1.25 19.44
CA VAL A 209 -15.59 0.48 20.48
C VAL A 209 -16.10 0.89 21.87
N ASN A 210 -16.29 2.18 22.12
CA ASN A 210 -16.82 2.67 23.38
C ASN A 210 -18.27 2.22 23.61
N ARG A 211 -19.12 2.34 22.58
CA ARG A 211 -20.52 1.91 22.60
C ARG A 211 -20.66 0.41 22.92
N ARG A 212 -19.73 -0.41 22.44
CA ARG A 212 -19.71 -1.87 22.66
C ARG A 212 -18.93 -2.30 23.91
N GLY A 213 -18.30 -1.39 24.65
CA GLY A 213 -17.51 -1.73 25.84
C GLY A 213 -16.23 -2.52 25.53
N LEU A 214 -15.62 -2.31 24.36
CA LEU A 214 -14.47 -3.09 23.85
C LEU A 214 -13.10 -2.41 24.05
N GLN A 215 -13.00 -1.35 24.85
CA GLN A 215 -11.80 -0.52 25.00
C GLN A 215 -10.58 -1.30 25.55
N SER A 216 -10.83 -2.34 26.35
CA SER A 216 -9.78 -3.24 26.85
C SER A 216 -9.27 -4.21 25.77
N GLN A 217 -10.10 -4.52 24.77
CA GLN A 217 -9.84 -5.56 23.76
C GLN A 217 -9.37 -5.01 22.42
N VAL A 218 -9.77 -3.79 22.06
CA VAL A 218 -9.49 -3.16 20.76
C VAL A 218 -8.79 -1.81 20.96
N LYS A 219 -7.62 -1.64 20.37
CA LYS A 219 -6.91 -0.35 20.24
C LYS A 219 -7.21 0.23 18.85
N ILE A 220 -7.60 1.50 18.79
CA ILE A 220 -7.71 2.24 17.52
C ILE A 220 -6.47 3.12 17.39
N GLY A 221 -5.66 2.84 16.37
CA GLY A 221 -4.43 3.56 16.06
C GLY A 221 -4.49 4.26 14.71
N GLU A 222 -3.50 5.09 14.49
CA GLU A 222 -3.30 5.84 13.26
C GLU A 222 -1.96 5.42 12.65
N VAL A 223 -1.95 5.21 11.33
CA VAL A 223 -0.79 4.71 10.58
C VAL A 223 -0.46 5.66 9.44
N ALA A 224 0.80 5.68 9.03
CA ALA A 224 1.24 6.40 7.83
C ALA A 224 0.58 5.82 6.58
N HIS A 225 0.85 6.42 5.42
CA HIS A 225 0.14 6.07 4.20
C HIS A 225 0.07 4.55 3.98
N VAL A 226 -1.17 4.05 3.89
CA VAL A 226 -1.49 2.69 3.48
C VAL A 226 -2.28 2.84 2.20
N GLY A 227 -1.78 2.20 1.15
CA GLY A 227 -2.34 2.23 -0.18
C GLY A 227 -3.79 1.82 -0.29
N GLY A 228 -4.35 2.01 -1.49
CA GLY A 228 -5.71 1.61 -1.82
C GLY A 228 -6.52 2.71 -2.49
N HIS A 229 -7.81 2.77 -2.18
CA HIS A 229 -8.77 3.64 -2.83
C HIS A 229 -8.52 5.13 -2.52
N LYS A 230 -8.28 5.94 -3.55
CA LYS A 230 -7.96 7.39 -3.46
C LYS A 230 -9.01 8.22 -2.69
N TYR A 231 -10.29 7.84 -2.77
CA TYR A 231 -11.39 8.64 -2.20
C TYR A 231 -12.00 8.10 -0.90
N ALA A 232 -11.33 7.15 -0.24
CA ALA A 232 -11.88 6.46 0.91
C ALA A 232 -10.79 6.08 1.91
N ALA A 233 -11.18 5.77 3.14
CA ALA A 233 -10.23 5.39 4.17
C ALA A 233 -9.70 3.96 3.94
N ASN A 234 -8.48 3.72 4.41
CA ASN A 234 -7.82 2.41 4.40
C ASN A 234 -7.42 2.05 5.84
N ALA A 235 -7.42 0.75 6.15
CA ALA A 235 -7.06 0.27 7.48
C ALA A 235 -6.30 -1.06 7.43
N ILE A 236 -5.41 -1.25 8.40
CA ILE A 236 -4.75 -2.52 8.69
C ILE A 236 -5.33 -3.08 9.98
N LEU A 237 -5.70 -4.36 9.97
CA LEU A 237 -6.23 -5.06 11.14
C LEU A 237 -5.15 -5.95 11.75
N LEU A 238 -4.92 -5.85 13.05
CA LEU A 238 -4.03 -6.73 13.79
C LEU A 238 -4.84 -7.58 14.79
N PRO A 239 -4.51 -8.87 14.95
CA PRO A 239 -3.27 -9.53 14.49
C PRO A 239 -3.39 -10.22 13.12
N THR A 240 -4.54 -10.18 12.44
CA THR A 240 -4.73 -10.92 11.18
C THR A 240 -3.89 -10.36 10.03
N MET A 241 -3.46 -9.10 10.14
CA MET A 241 -2.71 -8.36 9.14
C MET A 241 -3.49 -8.13 7.83
N ASP A 242 -4.81 -8.11 7.91
CA ASP A 242 -5.66 -7.78 6.76
C ASP A 242 -5.57 -6.30 6.43
N MET A 243 -5.46 -5.98 5.14
CA MET A 243 -5.58 -4.63 4.60
C MET A 243 -6.98 -4.46 4.02
N LEU A 244 -7.69 -3.46 4.53
CA LEU A 244 -9.02 -3.06 4.08
C LEU A 244 -8.94 -1.68 3.43
N SER A 245 -9.72 -1.48 2.37
CA SER A 245 -9.78 -0.25 1.60
C SER A 245 -11.22 0.10 1.20
N ASN A 246 -11.44 1.28 0.62
CA ASN A 246 -12.76 1.79 0.29
C ASN A 246 -13.68 1.96 1.52
N LEU A 247 -13.12 2.38 2.66
CA LEU A 247 -13.87 2.50 3.91
C LEU A 247 -14.45 3.90 4.10
N SER A 248 -15.62 3.93 4.75
CA SER A 248 -16.30 5.13 5.24
C SER A 248 -16.65 4.96 6.72
N THR A 249 -17.13 6.02 7.37
CA THR A 249 -17.53 5.98 8.79
C THR A 249 -18.63 4.95 9.10
N GLU A 250 -19.48 4.62 8.12
CA GLU A 250 -20.57 3.64 8.29
C GLU A 250 -20.06 2.21 8.44
N HIS A 251 -18.81 1.95 8.02
CA HIS A 251 -18.19 0.63 8.10
C HIS A 251 -17.63 0.31 9.50
N ALA A 252 -17.61 1.27 10.43
CA ALA A 252 -17.03 1.06 11.77
C ALA A 252 -17.60 -0.17 12.51
N PRO A 253 -18.94 -0.43 12.52
CA PRO A 253 -19.51 -1.62 13.13
C PRO A 253 -19.01 -2.92 12.50
N CYS A 254 -19.06 -3.04 11.17
CA CYS A 254 -18.72 -4.28 10.46
C CYS A 254 -17.21 -4.54 10.41
N ILE A 255 -16.35 -3.51 10.46
CA ILE A 255 -14.90 -3.69 10.65
C ILE A 255 -14.63 -4.39 11.99
N ILE A 256 -15.31 -3.97 13.06
CA ILE A 256 -15.15 -4.60 14.38
C ILE A 256 -15.69 -6.03 14.35
N ASP A 257 -16.83 -6.29 13.70
CA ASP A 257 -17.35 -7.65 13.57
C ASP A 257 -16.38 -8.57 12.81
N HIS A 258 -15.82 -8.08 11.69
CA HIS A 258 -14.80 -8.79 10.91
C HIS A 258 -13.54 -9.10 11.72
N LEU A 259 -13.08 -8.14 12.53
CA LEU A 259 -11.92 -8.27 13.41
C LEU A 259 -12.09 -9.40 14.45
N PHE A 260 -13.32 -9.67 14.90
CA PHE A 260 -13.61 -10.77 15.83
C PHE A 260 -13.99 -12.07 15.13
N ALA A 261 -14.59 -12.04 13.94
CA ALA A 261 -14.94 -13.23 13.17
C ALA A 261 -13.72 -14.04 12.72
N LEU A 262 -12.59 -13.37 12.49
CA LEU A 262 -11.33 -13.98 12.07
C LEU A 262 -10.50 -14.57 13.22
N ALA A 263 -10.96 -14.48 14.48
CA ALA A 263 -10.30 -15.11 15.61
C ALA A 263 -10.73 -16.59 15.71
N PRO A 264 -9.81 -17.57 15.68
CA PRO A 264 -10.17 -18.98 15.83
C PRO A 264 -10.49 -19.31 17.30
N SER A 265 -11.61 -18.81 17.83
CA SER A 265 -12.34 -19.37 18.97
C SER A 265 -13.49 -18.45 19.39
N VAL A 266 -14.67 -18.66 18.81
CA VAL A 266 -15.88 -19.05 19.55
C VAL A 266 -16.78 -19.80 18.55
N PRO A 267 -17.16 -21.06 18.77
CA PRO A 267 -18.35 -21.61 18.13
C PRO A 267 -19.56 -20.89 18.75
N SER A 268 -19.93 -19.74 18.20
CA SER A 268 -21.04 -18.95 18.74
C SER A 268 -22.25 -19.13 17.83
N ALA A 269 -23.07 -20.10 18.18
CA ALA A 269 -24.49 -20.16 17.83
C ALA A 269 -25.29 -18.95 18.37
N SER A 270 -24.64 -17.85 18.75
CA SER A 270 -25.21 -16.66 19.38
C SER A 270 -24.88 -15.34 18.66
N VAL A 271 -24.19 -15.36 17.52
CA VAL A 271 -24.23 -14.23 16.58
C VAL A 271 -25.22 -14.57 15.48
N MET A 272 -26.51 -14.40 15.80
CA MET A 272 -27.51 -14.31 14.75
C MET A 272 -27.18 -13.08 13.89
N PRO A 273 -27.27 -13.16 12.55
CA PRO A 273 -27.35 -11.96 11.75
C PRO A 273 -28.53 -11.16 12.31
N VAL A 274 -28.34 -9.87 12.56
CA VAL A 274 -29.48 -9.00 12.79
C VAL A 274 -30.32 -9.07 11.52
N ALA A 275 -31.37 -9.89 11.55
CA ALA A 275 -32.38 -9.89 10.50
C ALA A 275 -32.96 -8.48 10.47
N GLU A 276 -32.81 -7.82 9.32
CA GLU A 276 -33.42 -6.54 9.02
C GLU A 276 -34.92 -6.64 9.29
N ARG A 277 -35.36 -6.08 10.42
CA ARG A 277 -36.79 -5.89 10.66
C ARG A 277 -37.26 -4.72 9.81
N GLY A 278 -37.81 -5.05 8.64
CA GLY A 278 -39.02 -4.38 8.15
C GLY A 278 -38.84 -3.19 7.23
N THR A 279 -37.82 -3.14 6.38
CA THR A 279 -37.79 -2.20 5.25
C THR A 279 -37.82 -2.98 3.94
N LYS A 280 -38.79 -2.64 3.09
CA LYS A 280 -38.91 -3.18 1.72
C LYS A 280 -37.59 -2.95 0.97
N PRO A 281 -37.20 -3.85 0.06
CA PRO A 281 -36.01 -3.68 -0.75
C PRO A 281 -36.22 -2.45 -1.64
N ASP A 282 -35.40 -1.41 -1.43
CA ASP A 282 -35.13 -0.44 -2.48
C ASP A 282 -33.93 -0.95 -3.30
N ASP A 283 -33.93 -0.65 -4.59
CA ASP A 283 -32.95 -1.07 -5.60
C ASP A 283 -31.55 -0.45 -5.44
N SER A 284 -31.17 0.05 -4.26
CA SER A 284 -29.79 0.35 -3.88
C SER A 284 -29.18 -0.83 -3.11
N THR A 285 -28.97 -1.94 -3.81
CA THR A 285 -28.57 -3.22 -3.20
C THR A 285 -27.18 -3.15 -2.54
N HIS A 286 -27.15 -2.92 -1.22
CA HIS A 286 -26.16 -3.51 -0.31
C HIS A 286 -26.29 -5.04 -0.35
N ALA A 287 -25.80 -5.64 -1.43
CA ALA A 287 -25.93 -7.07 -1.69
C ALA A 287 -24.80 -7.87 -0.99
N LYS A 288 -25.16 -8.62 0.06
CA LYS A 288 -24.64 -9.97 0.41
C LYS A 288 -23.13 -10.25 0.54
N GLY A 289 -22.23 -9.28 0.41
CA GLY A 289 -20.79 -9.44 0.64
C GLY A 289 -20.33 -8.55 1.79
N GLY A 290 -19.91 -9.14 2.92
CA GLY A 290 -19.43 -8.40 4.11
C GLY A 290 -18.13 -7.62 3.88
N MET A 291 -17.30 -7.45 4.93
CA MET A 291 -16.03 -6.71 4.83
C MET A 291 -15.04 -7.23 3.78
N TRP A 292 -15.27 -8.42 3.24
CA TRP A 292 -14.48 -9.00 2.15
C TRP A 292 -14.48 -8.13 0.88
N THR A 293 -15.57 -7.43 0.54
CA THR A 293 -15.57 -6.51 -0.63
C THR A 293 -14.57 -5.36 -0.50
N HIS A 294 -14.19 -5.03 0.73
CA HIS A 294 -13.18 -4.03 1.08
C HIS A 294 -11.79 -4.62 1.28
N TRP A 295 -11.65 -5.94 1.33
CA TRP A 295 -10.37 -6.59 1.54
C TRP A 295 -9.46 -6.44 0.31
N ARG A 296 -8.19 -6.16 0.57
CA ARG A 296 -7.16 -5.99 -0.47
C ARG A 296 -6.01 -6.97 -0.31
N GLY A 297 -6.04 -7.79 0.72
CA GLY A 297 -5.01 -8.79 0.97
C GLY A 297 -4.62 -8.86 2.44
N ARG A 298 -3.71 -9.79 2.73
CA ARG A 298 -3.20 -10.02 4.08
C ARG A 298 -1.68 -10.02 4.01
N TYR A 299 -1.05 -9.11 4.75
CA TYR A 299 0.41 -9.08 4.82
C TYR A 299 0.93 -10.44 5.33
N GLY A 300 2.03 -10.91 4.75
CA GLY A 300 2.59 -12.22 5.09
C GLY A 300 2.13 -13.37 4.20
N LEU A 301 1.05 -13.21 3.42
CA LEU A 301 0.59 -14.23 2.50
C LEU A 301 1.19 -14.06 1.09
N THR A 302 1.45 -15.19 0.44
CA THR A 302 1.74 -15.23 -1.00
C THR A 302 0.49 -14.93 -1.83
N GLY A 303 0.65 -14.65 -3.12
CA GLY A 303 -0.48 -14.50 -4.04
C GLY A 303 -1.44 -15.70 -3.97
N GLU A 304 -0.90 -16.92 -4.10
CA GLU A 304 -1.67 -18.18 -4.00
C GLU A 304 -2.40 -18.32 -2.66
N GLN A 305 -1.74 -18.00 -1.55
CA GLN A 305 -2.36 -18.08 -0.23
C GLN A 305 -3.47 -17.05 -0.05
N GLN A 306 -3.33 -15.85 -0.61
CA GLN A 306 -4.40 -14.87 -0.62
C GLN A 306 -5.60 -15.38 -1.44
N ALA A 307 -5.36 -16.00 -2.60
CA ALA A 307 -6.43 -16.62 -3.41
C ALA A 307 -7.14 -17.74 -2.65
N LEU A 308 -6.39 -18.65 -2.03
CA LEU A 308 -6.95 -19.72 -1.20
C LEU A 308 -7.80 -19.18 -0.05
N LEU A 309 -7.30 -18.13 0.64
CA LEU A 309 -8.05 -17.49 1.72
C LEU A 309 -9.34 -16.84 1.18
N TRP A 310 -9.25 -16.13 0.05
CA TRP A 310 -10.39 -15.47 -0.57
C TRP A 310 -11.48 -16.47 -1.02
N ASP A 311 -11.09 -17.56 -1.69
CA ASP A 311 -12.00 -18.62 -2.12
C ASP A 311 -12.73 -19.28 -0.92
N SER A 312 -12.07 -19.36 0.23
CA SER A 312 -12.65 -19.95 1.44
C SER A 312 -13.76 -19.11 2.09
N VAL A 313 -13.85 -17.82 1.75
CA VAL A 313 -14.73 -16.85 2.43
C VAL A 313 -15.77 -16.20 1.53
N ASP A 314 -15.58 -16.21 0.20
CA ASP A 314 -16.60 -15.90 -0.79
C ASP A 314 -16.74 -17.03 -1.84
N PRO A 315 -17.41 -18.15 -1.49
CA PRO A 315 -17.59 -19.28 -2.40
C PRO A 315 -18.54 -19.01 -3.57
N SER A 316 -19.17 -17.82 -3.62
CA SER A 316 -20.21 -17.47 -4.60
C SER A 316 -19.63 -17.05 -5.96
N ARG A 317 -18.32 -16.81 -6.02
CA ARG A 317 -17.56 -16.61 -7.26
C ARG A 317 -16.99 -17.94 -7.72
N GLN A 318 -16.91 -18.18 -9.03
CA GLN A 318 -16.29 -19.41 -9.56
C GLN A 318 -14.92 -19.58 -8.89
N PRO A 319 -14.61 -20.77 -8.33
CA PRO A 319 -13.33 -20.99 -7.69
C PRO A 319 -12.21 -20.62 -8.66
N HIS A 320 -11.31 -19.74 -8.24
CA HIS A 320 -10.10 -19.42 -9.02
C HIS A 320 -9.20 -20.66 -9.19
N ILE A 321 -9.49 -21.72 -8.43
CA ILE A 321 -8.95 -23.07 -8.57
C ILE A 321 -10.04 -24.03 -9.06
N ALA A 322 -10.24 -24.10 -10.36
CA ALA A 322 -10.88 -25.24 -11.02
C ALA A 322 -10.13 -25.66 -12.29
N SER A 323 -8.91 -26.18 -12.11
CA SER A 323 -8.43 -27.35 -12.87
C SER A 323 -7.25 -28.00 -12.15
N THR A 324 -7.51 -28.67 -11.03
CA THR A 324 -6.58 -29.69 -10.51
C THR A 324 -6.77 -30.98 -11.29
N SER A 325 -6.08 -31.09 -12.42
CA SER A 325 -5.50 -32.38 -12.81
C SER A 325 -4.09 -32.42 -12.25
N HIS A 326 -3.94 -33.06 -11.09
CA HIS A 326 -2.65 -33.51 -10.57
C HIS A 326 -2.09 -34.54 -11.55
N GLU A 327 -1.39 -34.08 -12.58
CA GLU A 327 -0.41 -34.86 -13.30
C GLU A 327 0.65 -33.91 -13.85
N THR A 328 1.84 -34.00 -13.25
CA THR A 328 3.10 -33.32 -13.62
C THR A 328 3.13 -31.79 -13.46
N ALA A 329 3.36 -31.33 -12.22
CA ALA A 329 4.10 -30.09 -11.96
C ALA A 329 5.60 -30.25 -12.34
N ALA A 330 5.84 -30.61 -13.59
CA ALA A 330 7.16 -30.70 -14.19
C ALA A 330 7.20 -29.68 -15.35
N LYS A 331 7.95 -28.59 -15.14
CA LYS A 331 8.38 -27.63 -16.18
C LYS A 331 7.27 -27.16 -17.14
N LYS A 332 6.44 -26.19 -16.73
CA LYS A 332 6.02 -25.17 -17.70
C LYS A 332 7.16 -24.17 -17.78
N GLU A 333 7.96 -24.26 -18.84
CA GLU A 333 8.85 -23.17 -19.22
C GLU A 333 8.01 -21.90 -19.29
N GLN A 334 8.25 -20.96 -18.37
CA GLN A 334 7.61 -19.64 -18.41
C GLN A 334 8.06 -18.98 -19.71
N GLU A 335 7.14 -18.91 -20.67
CA GLU A 335 7.40 -18.44 -22.02
C GLU A 335 7.97 -17.02 -21.99
N ILE A 336 9.15 -16.86 -22.57
CA ILE A 336 9.81 -15.56 -22.73
C ILE A 336 9.39 -15.00 -24.08
N VAL A 337 8.87 -13.79 -24.04
CA VAL A 337 8.49 -13.01 -25.22
C VAL A 337 9.40 -11.78 -25.36
N THR A 338 9.42 -11.22 -26.56
CA THR A 338 10.19 -10.01 -26.85
C THR A 338 9.26 -8.81 -26.86
N LEU A 339 9.66 -7.75 -26.17
CA LEU A 339 8.96 -6.46 -26.21
C LEU A 339 9.88 -5.38 -26.76
N ARG A 340 9.30 -4.40 -27.45
CA ARG A 340 10.03 -3.26 -28.03
C ARG A 340 9.67 -1.97 -27.32
N PHE A 341 10.68 -1.37 -26.72
CA PHE A 341 10.60 -0.06 -26.09
C PHE A 341 11.33 0.98 -26.92
N LYS A 342 10.89 2.23 -26.84
CA LYS A 342 11.61 3.37 -27.41
C LYS A 342 11.76 4.45 -26.36
N THR A 343 13.00 4.81 -26.04
CA THR A 343 13.29 5.87 -25.07
C THR A 343 12.91 7.24 -25.61
N TYR A 344 12.89 8.24 -24.74
CA TYR A 344 12.66 9.62 -25.13
C TYR A 344 13.70 10.13 -26.15
N GLU A 345 14.95 9.68 -26.02
CA GLU A 345 16.06 10.00 -26.94
C GLU A 345 15.93 9.29 -28.30
N GLY A 346 14.94 8.41 -28.45
CA GLY A 346 14.67 7.66 -29.67
C GLY A 346 15.43 6.35 -29.79
N GLU A 347 16.18 5.94 -28.76
CA GLU A 347 16.84 4.64 -28.70
C GLU A 347 15.79 3.53 -28.59
N GLU A 348 15.89 2.51 -29.44
CA GLU A 348 15.01 1.34 -29.36
C GLU A 348 15.65 0.24 -28.53
N LYS A 349 14.96 -0.18 -27.47
CA LYS A 349 15.38 -1.24 -26.57
C LYS A 349 14.50 -2.46 -26.74
N VAL A 350 15.11 -3.56 -27.20
CA VAL A 350 14.45 -4.85 -27.35
C VAL A 350 14.76 -5.67 -26.11
N VAL A 351 13.73 -6.06 -25.36
CA VAL A 351 13.90 -6.71 -24.05
C VAL A 351 13.14 -8.02 -23.98
N GLN A 352 13.65 -8.93 -23.16
CA GLN A 352 12.97 -10.18 -22.84
C GLN A 352 12.07 -9.98 -21.63
N ALA A 353 10.81 -10.39 -21.78
CA ALA A 353 9.79 -10.34 -20.75
C ALA A 353 9.14 -11.71 -20.59
N ARG A 354 8.74 -12.06 -19.39
CA ARG A 354 7.93 -13.26 -19.14
C ARG A 354 6.46 -12.90 -19.24
N ILE A 355 5.67 -13.77 -19.84
CA ILE A 355 4.20 -13.66 -19.80
C ILE A 355 3.75 -13.58 -18.34
N GLY A 356 2.88 -12.60 -18.04
CA GLY A 356 2.36 -12.32 -16.70
C GLY A 356 3.18 -11.32 -15.87
N GLU A 357 4.40 -10.94 -16.27
CA GLU A 357 5.06 -9.76 -15.68
C GLU A 357 4.28 -8.49 -16.07
N ASN A 358 4.33 -7.43 -15.26
CA ASN A 358 3.85 -6.12 -15.71
C ASN A 358 4.99 -5.28 -16.32
N LEU A 359 4.64 -4.26 -17.14
CA LEU A 359 5.64 -3.47 -17.85
C LEU A 359 6.59 -2.69 -16.92
N LEU A 360 6.17 -2.33 -15.70
CA LEU A 360 7.08 -1.75 -14.70
C LEU A 360 8.14 -2.77 -14.24
N GLN A 361 7.74 -4.03 -13.96
CA GLN A 361 8.67 -5.10 -13.59
C GLN A 361 9.66 -5.39 -14.72
N VAL A 362 9.17 -5.48 -15.97
CA VAL A 362 10.02 -5.64 -17.15
C VAL A 362 11.00 -4.47 -17.27
N GLY A 363 10.53 -3.25 -17.06
CA GLY A 363 11.36 -2.05 -17.10
C GLY A 363 12.47 -2.06 -16.07
N LYS A 364 12.15 -2.34 -14.80
CA LYS A 364 13.14 -2.44 -13.71
C LYS A 364 14.17 -3.54 -13.97
N LYS A 365 13.74 -4.70 -14.48
CA LYS A 365 14.61 -5.85 -14.75
C LYS A 365 15.59 -5.62 -15.91
N ASN A 366 15.22 -4.78 -16.86
CA ASN A 366 16.01 -4.50 -18.07
C ASN A 366 16.61 -3.07 -18.06
N ASP A 367 16.68 -2.43 -16.89
CA ASP A 367 17.22 -1.07 -16.70
C ASP A 367 16.67 -0.06 -17.73
N LEU A 368 15.36 -0.11 -17.96
CA LEU A 368 14.68 0.85 -18.84
C LEU A 368 14.56 2.21 -18.12
N PRO A 369 14.88 3.32 -18.80
CA PRO A 369 14.75 4.65 -18.22
C PRO A 369 13.28 5.03 -17.95
N SER A 370 13.05 5.96 -17.03
CA SER A 370 11.72 6.57 -16.74
C SER A 370 10.65 5.65 -16.16
N LEU A 371 10.94 4.36 -15.93
CA LEU A 371 10.07 3.43 -15.20
C LEU A 371 10.53 3.28 -13.74
N GLU A 372 10.50 4.38 -12.99
CA GLU A 372 10.95 4.40 -11.59
C GLU A 372 10.03 3.56 -10.67
N GLY A 373 8.71 3.73 -10.84
CA GLY A 373 7.70 3.06 -10.03
C GLY A 373 7.95 3.17 -8.53
N VAL A 374 7.90 4.38 -7.99
CA VAL A 374 8.22 4.73 -6.59
C VAL A 374 7.25 4.07 -5.60
N CYS A 375 5.99 3.86 -6.03
CA CYS A 375 4.99 3.13 -5.24
C CYS A 375 5.05 1.61 -5.43
N ASP A 376 6.04 1.08 -6.16
CA ASP A 376 6.17 -0.35 -6.49
C ASP A 376 4.92 -0.97 -7.16
N GLY A 377 4.16 -0.15 -7.88
CA GLY A 377 3.01 -0.58 -8.67
C GLY A 377 1.66 -0.55 -7.95
N ASN A 378 1.59 0.05 -6.76
CA ASN A 378 0.37 0.15 -5.95
C ASN A 378 -0.66 1.20 -6.44
N LEU A 379 -0.49 1.74 -7.67
CA LEU A 379 -1.39 2.75 -8.26
C LEU A 379 -1.51 4.05 -7.42
N GLU A 380 -0.41 4.44 -6.78
CA GLU A 380 -0.33 5.64 -5.91
C GLU A 380 0.60 6.73 -6.46
N CYS A 381 1.22 6.49 -7.61
CA CYS A 381 2.08 7.45 -8.27
C CYS A 381 1.99 7.28 -9.78
N ALA A 382 2.52 8.27 -10.51
CA ALA A 382 2.61 8.23 -11.97
C ALA A 382 4.02 7.95 -12.50
N THR A 383 4.98 7.53 -11.66
CA THR A 383 6.39 7.40 -12.05
C THR A 383 6.72 6.11 -12.80
N CYS A 384 5.71 5.35 -13.21
CA CYS A 384 5.83 4.24 -14.16
C CYS A 384 5.10 4.55 -15.48
N HIS A 385 4.87 5.84 -15.74
CA HIS A 385 4.19 6.32 -16.93
C HIS A 385 4.94 5.90 -18.20
N LEU A 386 4.17 5.46 -19.19
CA LEU A 386 4.62 5.14 -20.54
C LEU A 386 3.55 5.51 -21.55
N TYR A 387 3.88 5.43 -22.83
CA TYR A 387 2.92 5.60 -23.92
C TYR A 387 2.77 4.32 -24.72
N LEU A 388 1.53 3.97 -25.03
CA LEU A 388 1.20 2.98 -26.03
C LEU A 388 0.64 3.67 -27.26
N SER A 389 1.28 3.46 -28.41
CA SER A 389 0.87 4.07 -29.67
C SER A 389 -0.52 3.58 -30.08
N SER A 390 -1.42 4.47 -30.46
CA SER A 390 -2.79 4.13 -30.89
C SER A 390 -2.87 3.49 -32.29
N SER A 391 -1.76 3.43 -33.03
CA SER A 391 -1.68 2.82 -34.35
C SER A 391 -0.41 1.98 -34.52
N PRO A 392 -0.52 0.65 -34.69
CA PRO A 392 -1.73 -0.15 -34.46
C PRO A 392 -2.15 -0.07 -32.99
N ALA A 393 -3.46 -0.18 -32.70
CA ALA A 393 -3.95 -0.11 -31.33
C ALA A 393 -3.37 -1.25 -30.46
N PRO A 394 -2.93 -0.97 -29.23
CA PRO A 394 -2.34 -1.97 -28.35
C PRO A 394 -3.44 -2.92 -27.84
N PRO A 395 -3.16 -4.23 -27.70
CA PRO A 395 -4.12 -5.20 -27.19
C PRO A 395 -4.13 -5.20 -25.65
N VAL A 396 -4.47 -4.05 -25.09
CA VAL A 396 -4.54 -3.81 -23.64
C VAL A 396 -5.91 -3.26 -23.29
N SER A 397 -6.37 -3.49 -22.07
CA SER A 397 -7.60 -2.87 -21.57
C SER A 397 -7.46 -1.35 -21.52
N GLU A 398 -8.58 -0.63 -21.63
CA GLU A 398 -8.62 0.80 -21.33
C GLU A 398 -8.14 1.07 -19.90
N PRO A 399 -7.53 2.25 -19.63
CA PRO A 399 -7.18 2.62 -18.27
C PRO A 399 -8.43 2.61 -17.37
N SER A 400 -8.26 2.16 -16.13
CA SER A 400 -9.31 2.31 -15.13
C SER A 400 -9.44 3.77 -14.70
N GLU A 401 -10.58 4.18 -14.16
CA GLU A 401 -10.77 5.53 -13.60
C GLU A 401 -9.68 5.91 -12.59
N ALA A 402 -9.23 4.94 -11.78
CA ALA A 402 -8.16 5.15 -10.81
C ALA A 402 -6.78 5.31 -11.48
N GLU A 403 -6.56 4.67 -12.62
CA GLU A 403 -5.36 4.84 -13.42
C GLU A 403 -5.35 6.22 -14.08
N ASP A 404 -6.45 6.63 -14.71
CA ASP A 404 -6.62 7.97 -15.30
C ASP A 404 -6.39 9.09 -14.28
N ASP A 405 -6.93 8.90 -13.09
CA ASP A 405 -6.72 9.78 -11.94
C ASP A 405 -5.25 9.98 -11.57
N MET A 406 -4.44 8.93 -11.72
CA MET A 406 -2.99 8.98 -11.47
C MET A 406 -2.24 9.53 -12.67
N LEU A 407 -2.66 9.18 -13.89
CA LEU A 407 -2.11 9.71 -15.12
C LEU A 407 -2.26 11.23 -15.24
N GLY A 408 -3.25 11.83 -14.58
CA GLY A 408 -3.36 13.28 -14.44
C GLY A 408 -2.17 13.97 -13.75
N TYR A 409 -1.37 13.22 -12.98
CA TYR A 409 -0.13 13.71 -12.38
C TYR A 409 1.12 13.36 -13.21
N ALA A 410 0.96 12.59 -14.30
CA ALA A 410 2.07 12.18 -15.15
C ALA A 410 2.64 13.37 -15.94
N VAL A 411 3.96 13.52 -15.90
CA VAL A 411 4.63 14.57 -16.67
C VAL A 411 4.62 14.19 -18.14
N GLY A 412 4.00 15.03 -18.98
CA GLY A 412 3.88 14.76 -20.41
C GLY A 412 2.70 13.87 -20.78
N TYR A 413 1.66 13.80 -19.93
CA TYR A 413 0.40 13.11 -20.24
C TYR A 413 -0.10 13.39 -21.66
N LYS A 414 -0.54 12.32 -22.32
CA LYS A 414 -1.16 12.27 -23.64
C LYS A 414 -2.43 11.45 -23.57
N GLU A 415 -3.53 12.10 -23.89
CA GLU A 415 -4.85 11.49 -23.97
C GLU A 415 -4.85 10.31 -24.95
N GLY A 416 -5.40 9.17 -24.53
CA GLY A 416 -5.50 7.95 -25.33
C GLY A 416 -4.19 7.17 -25.55
N GLU A 417 -3.02 7.72 -25.19
CA GLU A 417 -1.73 7.01 -25.30
C GLU A 417 -1.11 6.68 -23.95
N SER A 418 -1.34 7.52 -22.94
CA SER A 418 -0.66 7.40 -21.64
C SER A 418 -1.23 6.27 -20.81
N ARG A 419 -0.34 5.46 -20.24
CA ARG A 419 -0.66 4.36 -19.32
C ARG A 419 0.36 4.24 -18.22
N LEU A 420 -0.02 3.60 -17.12
CA LEU A 420 0.89 3.23 -16.03
C LEU A 420 1.39 1.81 -16.26
N GLY A 421 2.70 1.65 -16.43
CA GLY A 421 3.31 0.35 -16.75
C GLY A 421 3.06 -0.72 -15.69
N CYS A 422 2.77 -0.35 -14.44
CA CYS A 422 2.39 -1.33 -13.42
C CYS A 422 0.98 -1.92 -13.60
N GLN A 423 0.13 -1.31 -14.43
CA GLN A 423 -1.24 -1.75 -14.69
C GLN A 423 -1.38 -2.51 -16.01
N ILE A 424 -0.27 -2.71 -16.74
CA ILE A 424 -0.26 -3.43 -18.02
C ILE A 424 0.55 -4.71 -17.86
N GLU A 425 -0.12 -5.84 -18.02
CA GLU A 425 0.50 -7.17 -18.02
C GLU A 425 1.05 -7.55 -19.40
N VAL A 426 2.12 -8.34 -19.38
CA VAL A 426 2.73 -8.90 -20.57
C VAL A 426 1.93 -10.12 -21.01
N THR A 427 1.26 -9.98 -22.15
CA THR A 427 0.47 -11.03 -22.79
C THR A 427 1.08 -11.46 -24.12
N ARG A 428 0.63 -12.60 -24.66
CA ARG A 428 1.07 -13.07 -25.98
C ARG A 428 0.63 -12.09 -27.07
N GLU A 429 -0.55 -11.51 -26.89
CA GLU A 429 -1.13 -10.50 -27.77
C GLU A 429 -0.27 -9.24 -27.77
N LEU A 430 0.18 -8.77 -26.61
CA LEU A 430 1.06 -7.60 -26.50
C LEU A 430 2.41 -7.84 -27.19
N ALA A 431 2.99 -9.04 -27.02
CA ALA A 431 4.21 -9.42 -27.70
C ALA A 431 4.02 -9.47 -29.23
N LYS A 432 2.94 -10.11 -29.70
CA LYS A 432 2.60 -10.15 -31.13
C LYS A 432 2.38 -8.75 -31.70
N TRP A 433 1.70 -7.87 -30.96
CA TRP A 433 1.55 -6.46 -31.33
C TRP A 433 2.90 -5.76 -31.45
N CYS A 434 3.82 -6.03 -30.52
CA CYS A 434 5.21 -5.58 -30.63
C CYS A 434 5.91 -6.15 -31.85
N ASP A 435 5.69 -7.39 -32.26
CA ASP A 435 6.30 -7.95 -33.49
C ASP A 435 5.75 -7.29 -34.77
N GLU A 436 4.47 -6.94 -34.78
CA GLU A 436 3.76 -6.35 -35.93
C GLU A 436 4.06 -4.86 -36.16
N GLY A 437 4.84 -4.22 -35.30
CA GLY A 437 5.19 -2.79 -35.43
C GLY A 437 4.91 -1.95 -34.19
N GLY A 438 4.21 -2.51 -33.20
CA GLY A 438 3.90 -1.83 -31.95
C GLY A 438 5.15 -1.49 -31.15
N ILE A 439 5.18 -0.29 -30.58
CA ILE A 439 6.30 0.22 -29.78
C ILE A 439 5.74 0.86 -28.51
N ILE A 440 6.29 0.43 -27.36
CA ILE A 440 6.04 1.02 -26.05
C ILE A 440 7.01 2.20 -25.89
N ARG A 441 6.52 3.43 -25.78
CA ARG A 441 7.41 4.61 -25.69
C ARG A 441 7.57 5.04 -24.24
N LEU A 442 8.78 5.43 -23.87
CA LEU A 442 9.11 5.92 -22.54
C LEU A 442 9.15 7.45 -22.57
N PRO A 443 8.58 8.13 -21.56
CA PRO A 443 8.71 9.57 -21.40
C PRO A 443 10.15 9.96 -21.06
N ARG A 444 10.40 11.26 -20.96
CA ARG A 444 11.71 11.79 -20.56
C ARG A 444 11.99 11.59 -19.06
N PHE A 445 10.93 11.54 -18.25
CA PHE A 445 10.98 11.56 -16.79
C PHE A 445 10.25 10.34 -16.26
#